data_AF-A0A7C1YTE7-F1
#
_entry.id   AF-A0A7C1YTE7-F1
#
_cell.length_a   1.000
_cell.length_b   1.000
_cell.length_c   1.000
_cell.angle_alpha   90.00
_cell.angle_beta   90.00
_cell.angle_gamma   90.00
#
_symmetry.space_group_name_H-M   'P 1'
#
loop_
_entity.id
_entity.type
_entity.pdbx_description
1 polymer ?
#
loop_
_entity_poly.entity_id
_entity_poly.type
_entity_poly.pdbx_seq_one_letter_code
_entity_poly.pdbx_strand_id
1 'polypeptide(L)'
;MMWQSQTSELRKTLIDSNYGKTNEEKINAIYVTEKKIRDLDRAYLHGPHGCRLCGRRDLDLTYNPGNTTWYCESCHKFNQDYYKKHPEEGDWRELYP
;
A
#
# COMPACT_ATOMS: atom_id res chain seq x y z
N MET A 1 -0.31 9.68 -11.26
CA MET A 1 0.26 9.64 -9.89
C MET A 1 1.72 9.18 -9.95
N MET A 2 2.60 9.68 -9.08
CA MET A 2 4.06 9.42 -9.10
C MET A 2 4.41 7.91 -9.05
N TRP A 3 3.72 7.13 -8.21
CA TRP A 3 3.90 5.66 -8.10
C TRP A 3 3.64 4.91 -9.42
N GLN A 4 2.57 5.26 -10.15
CA GLN A 4 2.24 4.65 -11.45
C GLN A 4 3.31 4.95 -12.51
N SER A 5 3.87 6.17 -12.48
CA SER A 5 4.94 6.57 -13.40
C SER A 5 6.21 5.75 -13.15
N GLN A 6 6.62 5.66 -11.88
CA GLN A 6 7.84 4.95 -11.47
C GLN A 6 7.76 3.44 -11.77
N THR A 7 6.60 2.81 -11.48
CA THR A 7 6.40 1.39 -11.80
C THR A 7 6.38 1.13 -13.30
N SER A 8 5.78 2.03 -14.10
CA SER A 8 5.81 1.93 -15.56
C SER A 8 7.21 2.10 -16.15
N GLU A 9 8.02 3.02 -15.62
CA GLU A 9 9.40 3.26 -16.06
C GLU A 9 10.31 2.07 -15.75
N LEU A 10 10.15 1.46 -14.57
CA LEU A 10 10.88 0.25 -14.20
C LEU A 10 10.58 -0.91 -15.17
N ARG A 11 9.31 -1.09 -15.57
CA ARG A 11 8.91 -2.11 -16.54
C ARG A 11 9.46 -1.84 -17.94
N LYS A 12 9.47 -0.58 -18.39
CA LYS A 12 10.07 -0.20 -19.69
C LYS A 12 11.57 -0.45 -19.70
N THR A 13 12.27 0.00 -18.66
CA THR A 13 13.73 -0.20 -18.52
C THR A 13 14.11 -1.70 -18.51
N LEU A 14 13.27 -2.56 -17.91
CA LEU A 14 13.47 -4.01 -17.95
C LEU A 14 13.39 -4.56 -19.38
N ILE A 15 12.41 -4.11 -20.18
CA ILE A 15 12.24 -4.54 -21.57
C ILE A 15 13.41 -4.05 -22.44
N ASP A 16 13.75 -2.77 -22.34
CA ASP A 16 14.78 -2.13 -23.17
C ASP A 16 16.19 -2.67 -22.85
N SER A 17 16.46 -2.96 -21.57
CA SER A 17 17.78 -3.44 -21.14
C SER A 17 18.02 -4.94 -21.40
N ASN A 18 17.04 -5.69 -21.91
CA ASN A 18 17.17 -7.14 -22.14
C ASN A 18 17.73 -7.52 -23.52
N TYR A 19 17.96 -6.54 -24.40
CA TYR A 19 18.57 -6.78 -25.70
C TYR A 19 20.03 -7.25 -25.56
N GLY A 20 20.39 -8.34 -26.23
CA GLY A 20 21.75 -8.90 -26.22
C GLY A 20 22.19 -9.62 -24.93
N LYS A 21 21.33 -9.70 -23.90
CA LYS A 21 21.65 -10.41 -22.65
C LYS A 21 21.42 -11.91 -22.72
N THR A 22 22.19 -12.65 -21.91
CA THR A 22 21.98 -14.08 -21.65
C THR A 22 20.68 -14.32 -20.89
N ASN A 23 20.21 -15.56 -20.86
CA ASN A 23 18.98 -15.92 -20.13
C ASN A 23 19.12 -15.71 -18.62
N GLU A 24 20.28 -16.00 -18.04
CA GLU A 24 20.54 -15.86 -16.61
C GLU A 24 20.51 -14.38 -16.18
N GLU A 25 21.10 -13.49 -16.98
CA GLU A 25 21.04 -12.05 -16.76
C GLU A 25 19.61 -11.50 -16.87
N LYS A 26 18.80 -12.01 -17.80
CA LYS A 26 17.39 -11.64 -17.95
C LYS A 26 16.58 -12.05 -16.72
N ILE A 27 16.79 -13.29 -16.22
CA ILE A 27 16.11 -13.79 -15.01
C ILE A 27 16.45 -12.92 -13.79
N ASN A 28 17.74 -12.61 -13.60
CA ASN A 28 18.16 -11.75 -12.49
C ASN A 28 17.59 -10.33 -12.62
N ALA A 29 17.56 -9.76 -13.83
CA ALA A 29 16.98 -8.45 -14.08
C ALA A 29 15.47 -8.40 -13.78
N ILE A 30 14.72 -9.45 -14.14
CA ILE A 30 13.30 -9.61 -13.78
C ILE A 30 13.16 -9.62 -12.25
N TYR A 31 13.92 -10.48 -11.56
CA TYR A 31 13.84 -10.61 -10.11
C TYR A 31 14.11 -9.28 -9.37
N VAL A 32 15.17 -8.56 -9.75
CA VAL A 32 15.52 -7.27 -9.16
C VAL A 32 14.42 -6.23 -9.43
N THR A 33 13.86 -6.21 -10.64
CA THR A 33 12.80 -5.27 -11.02
C THR A 33 11.52 -5.53 -10.25
N GLU A 34 11.10 -6.80 -10.14
CA GLU A 34 9.94 -7.19 -9.34
C GLU A 34 10.10 -6.84 -7.87
N LYS A 35 11.31 -7.04 -7.31
CA LYS A 35 11.60 -6.61 -5.94
C LYS A 35 11.39 -5.10 -5.77
N LYS A 36 11.91 -4.27 -6.67
CA LYS A 36 11.71 -2.80 -6.63
C LYS A 36 10.24 -2.40 -6.74
N ILE A 37 9.47 -3.07 -7.60
CA ILE A 37 8.02 -2.83 -7.72
C ILE A 37 7.32 -3.18 -6.42
N ARG A 38 7.61 -4.34 -5.81
CA ARG A 38 7.04 -4.71 -4.51
C ARG A 38 7.38 -3.71 -3.40
N ASP A 39 8.61 -3.20 -3.38
CA ASP A 39 9.02 -2.19 -2.41
C ASP A 39 8.26 -0.87 -2.63
N LEU A 40 8.06 -0.45 -3.88
CA LEU A 40 7.24 0.71 -4.23
C LEU A 40 5.77 0.49 -3.87
N ASP A 41 5.22 -0.70 -4.09
CA ASP A 41 3.85 -1.05 -3.72
C ASP A 41 3.67 -1.02 -2.21
N ARG A 42 4.65 -1.54 -1.46
CA ARG A 42 4.64 -1.46 0.00
C ARG A 42 4.70 -0.01 0.48
N ALA A 43 5.62 0.79 -0.06
CA ALA A 43 5.75 2.20 0.28
C ALA A 43 4.49 3.00 -0.08
N TYR A 44 3.87 2.67 -1.21
CA TYR A 44 2.58 3.19 -1.59
C TYR A 44 1.55 2.75 -0.54
N LEU A 45 1.19 1.47 -0.46
CA LEU A 45 0.09 0.93 0.36
C LEU A 45 0.21 1.23 1.86
N HIS A 46 1.41 1.21 2.41
CA HIS A 46 1.65 1.45 3.84
C HIS A 46 2.19 2.84 4.16
N GLY A 47 2.36 3.68 3.14
CA GLY A 47 2.78 5.06 3.30
C GLY A 47 1.77 5.86 4.13
N PRO A 48 2.21 6.93 4.82
CA PRO A 48 1.36 7.75 5.68
C PRO A 48 0.29 8.53 4.92
N HIS A 49 0.31 8.50 3.57
CA HIS A 49 -0.59 9.27 2.71
C HIS A 49 -1.80 8.46 2.20
N GLY A 50 -2.04 7.24 2.71
CA GLY A 50 -3.17 6.41 2.29
C GLY A 50 -3.89 5.75 3.45
N CYS A 51 -5.21 5.68 3.38
CA CYS A 51 -6.00 4.98 4.40
C CYS A 51 -5.73 3.47 4.30
N ARG A 52 -5.21 2.86 5.36
CA ARG A 52 -4.85 1.42 5.38
C ARG A 52 -6.03 0.48 5.19
N LEU A 53 -7.25 0.94 5.48
CA LEU A 53 -8.47 0.13 5.40
C LEU A 53 -9.08 0.13 4.00
N CYS A 54 -9.28 1.31 3.39
CA CYS A 54 -9.94 1.42 2.09
C CYS A 54 -8.98 1.75 0.92
N GLY A 55 -7.69 1.97 1.19
CA GLY A 55 -6.69 2.29 0.17
C GLY A 55 -6.82 3.68 -0.47
N ARG A 56 -7.84 4.48 -0.07
CA ARG A 56 -8.04 5.84 -0.57
C ARG A 56 -6.90 6.77 -0.16
N ARG A 57 -6.58 7.70 -1.07
CA ARG A 57 -5.44 8.65 -0.98
C ARG A 57 -5.82 10.07 -1.38
N ASP A 58 -7.04 10.24 -1.86
CA ASP A 58 -7.70 11.49 -2.19
C ASP A 58 -8.22 12.22 -0.94
N LEU A 59 -7.83 11.77 0.26
CA LEU A 59 -8.36 12.24 1.52
C LEU A 59 -7.23 12.48 2.49
N ASP A 60 -7.42 13.48 3.33
CA ASP A 60 -6.56 13.70 4.47
C ASP A 60 -6.80 12.60 5.52
N LEU A 61 -5.70 12.07 6.06
CA LEU A 61 -5.76 11.19 7.21
C LEU A 61 -5.74 12.02 8.49
N THR A 62 -6.50 11.58 9.47
CA THR A 62 -6.50 12.14 10.82
C THR A 62 -5.61 11.29 11.72
N TYR A 63 -4.79 11.96 12.54
CA TYR A 63 -3.95 11.28 13.52
C TYR A 63 -4.76 10.93 14.77
N ASN A 64 -4.68 9.67 15.21
CA ASN A 64 -5.22 9.22 16.48
C ASN A 64 -4.11 9.21 17.56
N PRO A 65 -4.16 10.13 18.55
CA PRO A 65 -3.17 10.15 19.61
C PRO A 65 -3.28 8.95 20.57
N GLY A 66 -4.43 8.27 20.65
CA GLY A 66 -4.66 7.18 21.58
C GLY A 66 -3.95 5.87 21.22
N ASN A 67 -3.70 5.63 19.93
CA ASN A 67 -3.00 4.42 19.45
C ASN A 67 -1.88 4.74 18.45
N THR A 68 -1.51 6.01 18.30
CA THR A 68 -0.44 6.49 17.41
C THR A 68 -0.62 6.13 15.92
N THR A 69 -1.85 5.90 15.47
CA THR A 69 -2.15 5.54 14.06
C THR A 69 -2.82 6.67 13.29
N TRP A 70 -2.74 6.60 11.96
CA TRP A 70 -3.46 7.48 11.04
C TRP A 70 -4.68 6.74 10.47
N TYR A 71 -5.83 7.41 10.41
CA TYR A 71 -7.07 6.83 9.89
C TYR A 71 -7.79 7.80 8.95
N CYS A 72 -8.58 7.26 8.02
CA CYS A 72 -9.54 8.08 7.29
C CYS A 72 -10.88 8.10 8.00
N GLU A 73 -11.49 9.28 8.11
CA GLU A 73 -12.74 9.50 8.86
C GLU A 73 -13.88 8.61 8.35
N SER A 74 -13.97 8.38 7.04
CA SER A 74 -15.03 7.54 6.47
C SER A 74 -14.95 6.09 6.98
N CYS A 75 -13.75 5.50 7.02
CA CYS A 75 -13.58 4.15 7.57
C CYS A 75 -13.74 4.12 9.08
N HIS A 76 -13.31 5.19 9.78
CA HIS A 76 -13.52 5.30 11.22
C HIS A 76 -15.02 5.32 11.56
N LYS A 77 -15.79 6.18 10.88
CA LYS A 77 -17.24 6.28 11.07
C LYS A 77 -17.95 4.97 10.74
N PHE A 78 -17.60 4.34 9.61
CA PHE A 78 -18.16 3.03 9.24
C PHE A 78 -17.94 1.99 10.33
N ASN A 79 -16.71 1.88 10.85
CA ASN A 79 -16.39 0.91 11.89
C ASN A 79 -17.09 1.20 13.22
N GLN A 80 -17.18 2.47 13.62
CA GLN A 80 -17.93 2.85 14.82
C GLN A 80 -19.42 2.53 14.69
N ASP A 81 -20.01 2.78 13.51
CA ASP A 81 -21.42 2.50 13.27
C ASP A 81 -21.72 1.01 13.12
N TYR A 82 -20.75 0.21 12.67
CA TYR A 82 -20.82 -1.25 12.66
C TYR A 82 -20.86 -1.81 14.09
N TYR A 83 -19.91 -1.46 14.95
CA TYR A 83 -19.84 -2.02 16.31
C TYR A 83 -20.96 -1.55 17.24
N LYS A 84 -21.55 -0.37 17.00
CA LYS A 84 -22.80 0.00 17.67
C LYS A 84 -23.94 -0.95 17.38
N LYS A 85 -23.93 -1.63 16.23
CA LYS A 85 -24.96 -2.58 15.80
C LYS A 85 -24.60 -4.03 16.10
N HIS A 86 -23.32 -4.32 16.33
CA HIS A 86 -22.76 -5.65 16.61
C HIS A 86 -21.89 -5.61 17.89
N PRO A 87 -22.46 -5.28 19.06
CA PRO A 87 -21.70 -5.14 20.31
C PRO A 87 -21.09 -6.45 20.83
N GLU A 88 -21.58 -7.60 20.35
CA GLU A 88 -21.07 -8.93 20.66
C GLU A 88 -19.79 -9.30 19.91
N GLU A 89 -19.48 -8.59 18.83
CA GLU A 89 -18.24 -8.80 18.06
C GLU A 89 -17.12 -7.94 18.67
N GLY A 90 -15.96 -8.56 18.96
CA GLY A 90 -14.81 -7.83 19.50
C GLY A 90 -14.35 -6.70 18.57
N ASP A 91 -14.04 -5.53 19.13
CA ASP A 91 -13.55 -4.39 18.35
C ASP A 91 -12.22 -4.77 17.68
N TRP A 92 -12.18 -4.82 16.36
CA TRP A 92 -10.98 -5.21 15.61
C TRP A 92 -9.79 -4.28 15.88
N ARG A 93 -10.06 -3.06 16.41
CA ARG A 93 -9.03 -2.12 16.89
C ARG A 93 -8.32 -2.59 18.16
N GLU A 94 -8.94 -3.44 18.97
CA GLU A 94 -8.27 -4.13 20.08
C GLU A 94 -7.52 -5.39 19.60
N LEU A 95 -7.91 -5.96 18.46
CA LEU A 95 -7.34 -7.21 17.93
C LEU A 95 -6.07 -7.01 17.08
N TYR A 96 -5.80 -5.79 16.61
CA TYR A 96 -4.58 -5.45 15.86
C TYR A 96 -3.92 -4.17 16.41
N PRO A 97 -3.10 -4.29 17.47
CA PRO A 97 -2.24 -3.20 17.94
C PRO A 97 -1.18 -2.79 16.91
#